data_AF-A0A845PSW4-F1
#
_entry.id   AF-A0A845PSW4-F1
#
_cell.length_a   1.000
_cell.length_b   1.000
_cell.length_c   1.000
_cell.angle_alpha   90.00
_cell.angle_beta   90.00
_cell.angle_gamma   90.00
#
_symmetry.space_group_name_H-M   'P 1'
#
loop_
_entity.id
_entity.type
_entity.pdbx_description
1 polymer ?
#
loop_
_entity_poly.entity_id
_entity_poly.type
_entity_poly.pdbx_seq_one_letter_code
_entity_poly.pdbx_strand_id
1 'polypeptide(L)'
;FLIAIMVTMANIHDSKAVILLMRVLKEMLCGIKVILADGGYRGEIVDLVKKGFGHIIQVVLRPDKQKKNFQPIHKRWIIERTFAWFDNHRRLCRIY
;
A
#
# COMPACT_ATOMS: atom_id res chain seq x y z
N PHE A 1 -12.91 -5.57 1.44
CA PHE A 1 -13.41 -4.81 0.28
C PHE A 1 -12.23 -4.14 -0.39
N LEU A 2 -12.19 -4.19 -1.72
CA LEU A 2 -11.16 -3.57 -2.55
C LEU A 2 -11.70 -2.25 -3.09
N ILE A 3 -11.00 -1.15 -2.83
CA ILE A 3 -11.51 0.22 -3.11
C ILE A 3 -11.02 0.72 -4.47
N ALA A 4 -9.75 0.49 -4.78
CA ALA A 4 -9.15 0.85 -6.05
C ALA A 4 -7.96 -0.08 -6.34
N ILE A 5 -7.73 -0.39 -7.62
CA ILE A 5 -6.54 -1.05 -8.12
C ILE A 5 -5.95 -0.17 -9.21
N MET A 6 -4.63 -0.04 -9.24
CA MET A 6 -3.95 0.49 -10.41
C MET A 6 -2.84 -0.46 -10.83
N VAL A 7 -2.81 -0.79 -12.12
CA VAL A 7 -1.78 -1.63 -12.72
C VAL A 7 -0.92 -0.74 -13.60
N THR A 8 0.39 -0.73 -13.37
CA THR A 8 1.36 0.06 -14.13
C THR A 8 2.31 -0.85 -14.87
N MET A 9 2.96 -0.29 -15.92
CA MET A 9 4.10 -0.97 -16.53
C MET A 9 5.24 -1.08 -15.52
N ALA A 10 6.02 -2.16 -15.62
CA ALA A 10 7.12 -2.46 -14.69
C ALA A 10 8.20 -1.36 -14.59
N ASN A 11 8.31 -0.48 -15.59
CA ASN A 11 9.27 0.63 -15.60
C ASN A 11 8.79 1.86 -14.80
N ILE A 12 7.53 1.89 -14.35
CA ILE A 12 6.97 3.02 -13.60
C ILE A 12 7.14 2.74 -12.11
N HIS A 13 7.89 3.59 -11.43
CA HIS A 13 8.03 3.51 -9.98
C HIS A 13 6.70 3.81 -9.27
N ASP A 14 6.40 3.02 -8.23
CA ASP A 14 5.16 3.11 -7.46
C ASP A 14 4.92 4.51 -6.87
N SER A 15 5.99 5.24 -6.55
CA SER A 15 5.95 6.64 -6.11
C SER A 15 5.28 7.60 -7.09
N LYS A 16 5.39 7.34 -8.40
CA LYS A 16 4.69 8.13 -9.43
C LYS A 16 3.26 7.63 -9.61
N ALA A 17 3.10 6.31 -9.57
CA ALA A 17 1.82 5.64 -9.71
C ALA A 17 0.83 6.08 -8.62
N VAL A 18 1.26 6.18 -7.37
CA VAL A 18 0.40 6.52 -6.24
C VAL A 18 -0.30 7.87 -6.39
N ILE A 19 0.29 8.84 -7.07
CA ILE A 19 -0.34 10.14 -7.29
C ILE A 19 -1.63 9.99 -8.13
N LEU A 20 -1.59 9.14 -9.14
CA LEU A 20 -2.76 8.83 -9.97
C LEU A 20 -3.81 8.08 -9.16
N LEU A 21 -3.38 7.11 -8.34
CA LEU A 21 -4.28 6.37 -7.46
C LEU A 21 -4.98 7.28 -6.43
N MET A 22 -4.25 8.25 -5.85
CA MET A 22 -4.84 9.21 -4.90
C MET A 22 -5.84 10.15 -5.56
N ARG A 23 -5.65 10.51 -6.84
CA ARG A 23 -6.66 11.27 -7.61
C ARG A 23 -7.96 10.48 -7.72
N VAL A 24 -7.88 9.19 -8.07
CA VAL A 24 -9.06 8.32 -8.13
C VAL A 24 -9.75 8.22 -6.76
N LEU A 25 -8.98 8.05 -5.68
CA LEU A 25 -9.54 7.98 -4.32
C LEU A 25 -10.26 9.27 -3.90
N LYS A 26 -9.74 10.43 -4.30
CA LYS A 26 -10.36 11.73 -4.03
C LYS A 26 -11.65 11.91 -4.84
N GLU A 27 -11.66 11.53 -6.11
CA GLU A 27 -12.85 11.59 -6.97
C GLU A 27 -13.95 10.63 -6.51
N MET A 28 -13.58 9.47 -5.98
CA MET A 28 -14.52 8.50 -5.39
C MET A 28 -15.10 8.97 -4.05
N LEU A 29 -14.75 10.18 -3.57
CA LEU A 29 -15.22 10.79 -2.32
C LEU A 29 -15.08 9.85 -1.11
N CYS A 30 -14.08 8.97 -1.14
CA CYS A 30 -13.82 8.04 -0.06
C CYS A 30 -13.25 8.83 1.12
N GLY A 31 -13.95 8.87 2.26
CA GLY A 31 -13.53 9.55 3.50
C GLY A 31 -12.31 8.91 4.20
N ILE A 32 -11.36 8.41 3.44
CA ILE A 32 -10.13 7.75 3.91
C ILE A 32 -9.20 8.84 4.45
N LYS A 33 -8.80 8.74 5.72
CA LYS A 33 -7.88 9.71 6.34
C LYS A 33 -6.44 9.21 6.41
N VAL A 34 -6.27 7.90 6.63
CA VAL A 34 -4.96 7.29 6.90
C VAL A 34 -4.76 6.10 5.98
N ILE A 35 -3.59 6.05 5.34
CA ILE A 35 -3.19 5.00 4.40
C ILE A 35 -1.87 4.40 4.92
N LEU A 36 -1.82 3.08 5.06
CA LEU A 36 -0.59 2.38 5.47
C LEU A 36 0.18 1.99 4.21
N ALA A 37 1.46 2.35 4.15
CA ALA A 37 2.35 2.03 3.05
C ALA A 37 3.66 1.41 3.56
N ASP A 38 4.39 0.71 2.69
CA ASP A 38 5.70 0.16 3.01
C ASP A 38 6.84 1.15 2.70
N GLY A 39 8.08 0.71 2.91
CA GLY A 39 9.27 1.55 2.78
C GLY A 39 9.49 2.16 1.39
N GLY A 40 8.89 1.61 0.33
CA GLY A 40 8.99 2.15 -1.03
C GLY A 40 8.31 3.51 -1.22
N TYR A 41 7.40 3.90 -0.32
CA TYR A 41 6.65 5.17 -0.40
C TYR A 41 7.22 6.27 0.51
N ARG A 42 8.47 6.10 0.98
CA ARG A 42 9.17 7.14 1.74
C ARG A 42 9.46 8.37 0.87
N GLY A 43 9.63 9.52 1.52
CA GLY A 43 10.11 10.76 0.90
C GLY A 43 8.98 11.73 0.56
N GLU A 44 9.23 12.57 -0.46
CA GLU A 44 8.42 13.74 -0.81
C GLU A 44 6.96 13.41 -1.17
N ILE A 45 6.69 12.16 -1.53
CA ILE A 45 5.35 11.66 -1.88
C ILE A 45 4.38 11.79 -0.70
N VAL A 46 4.85 11.53 0.52
CA VAL A 46 4.00 11.61 1.73
C VAL A 46 3.49 13.04 1.90
N ASP A 47 4.37 14.03 1.69
CA ASP A 47 4.03 15.44 1.79
C ASP A 47 3.17 15.91 0.61
N LEU A 48 3.47 15.44 -0.61
CA LEU A 48 2.66 15.71 -1.80
C LEU A 48 1.23 15.21 -1.64
N VAL A 49 1.07 13.98 -1.14
CA VAL A 49 -0.26 13.38 -0.95
C VAL A 49 -1.03 14.09 0.15
N LYS A 50 -0.36 14.46 1.24
CA LYS A 50 -0.97 15.22 2.33
C LYS A 50 -1.42 16.60 1.86
N LYS A 51 -0.60 17.32 1.10
CA LYS A 51 -0.94 18.67 0.59
C LYS A 51 -1.99 18.64 -0.53
N GLY A 52 -1.90 17.70 -1.47
CA GLY A 52 -2.78 17.66 -2.65
C GLY A 52 -4.13 16.98 -2.42
N PHE A 53 -4.15 15.91 -1.62
CA PHE A 53 -5.32 15.06 -1.44
C PHE A 53 -5.84 15.02 0.00
N GLY A 54 -5.09 15.52 0.98
CA GLY A 54 -5.49 15.55 2.39
C GLY A 54 -5.38 14.20 3.10
N HIS A 55 -4.77 13.20 2.46
CA HIS A 55 -4.57 11.87 3.04
C HIS A 55 -3.22 11.77 3.76
N ILE A 56 -3.17 11.06 4.89
CA ILE A 56 -1.94 10.81 5.64
C ILE A 56 -1.41 9.42 5.29
N ILE A 57 -0.26 9.37 4.63
CA ILE A 57 0.47 8.11 4.39
C ILE A 57 1.35 7.83 5.62
N GLN A 58 1.06 6.74 6.32
CA GLN A 58 1.89 6.20 7.39
C GLN A 58 2.75 5.08 6.82
N VAL A 59 4.06 5.36 6.71
CA VAL A 59 5.03 4.39 6.23
C VAL A 59 5.43 3.47 7.37
N VAL A 60 5.10 2.18 7.24
CA VAL A 60 5.42 1.14 8.20
C VAL A 60 6.70 0.42 7.78
N LEU A 61 7.73 0.57 8.60
CA LEU A 61 9.06 0.08 8.30
C LEU A 61 9.34 -1.23 9.03
N ARG A 62 10.09 -2.10 8.36
CA ARG A 62 10.65 -3.26 9.03
C ARG A 62 11.71 -2.74 10.03
N PRO A 63 11.67 -3.18 11.30
CA PRO A 63 12.74 -2.85 12.22
C PRO A 63 14.06 -3.47 11.73
N ASP A 64 15.10 -2.65 11.54
CA ASP A 64 16.42 -3.03 10.98
C ASP A 64 17.22 -4.05 11.82
N LYS A 65 16.81 -4.29 13.06
CA LYS A 65 17.44 -5.32 13.88
C LYS A 65 17.07 -6.69 13.30
N GLN A 66 18.05 -7.36 12.67
CA GLN A 66 18.04 -8.81 12.44
C GLN A 66 17.88 -9.50 13.79
N LYS A 67 16.64 -9.61 14.26
CA LYS A 67 16.31 -10.40 15.42
C LYS A 67 16.25 -11.84 14.93
N LYS A 68 16.90 -12.74 15.68
CA LYS A 68 16.84 -14.20 15.45
C LYS A 68 15.41 -14.75 15.35
N ASN A 69 14.42 -13.99 15.82
CA ASN A 69 13.02 -14.39 15.89
C ASN A 69 12.15 -13.47 15.02
N PHE A 70 11.18 -14.06 14.32
CA PHE A 70 10.16 -13.35 13.56
C PHE A 70 9.38 -12.41 14.48
N GLN A 71 9.33 -11.13 14.14
CA GLN A 71 8.48 -10.15 14.83
C GLN A 71 7.38 -9.67 13.88
N PRO A 72 6.10 -9.90 14.21
CA PRO A 72 5.00 -9.41 13.40
C PRO A 72 5.01 -7.88 13.38
N ILE A 73 4.95 -7.31 12.18
CA ILE A 73 4.86 -5.87 11.98
C ILE A 73 3.41 -5.44 12.24
N HIS A 74 3.23 -4.38 13.02
CA HIS A 74 1.92 -3.87 13.40
C HIS A 74 1.04 -3.61 12.16
N LYS A 75 -0.19 -4.16 12.16
CA LYS A 75 -1.22 -4.08 11.09
C LYS A 75 -0.86 -4.72 9.73
N ARG A 76 0.36 -5.20 9.51
CA ARG A 76 0.76 -5.86 8.24
C ARG A 76 -0.03 -7.13 7.96
N TRP A 77 -0.38 -7.87 9.02
CA TRP A 77 -1.18 -9.10 8.94
C TRP A 77 -2.54 -8.90 8.24
N ILE A 78 -3.10 -7.68 8.26
CA ILE A 78 -4.37 -7.37 7.59
C ILE A 78 -4.21 -7.49 6.06
N ILE A 79 -3.09 -7.01 5.54
CA ILE A 79 -2.76 -7.06 4.12
C ILE A 79 -2.45 -8.51 3.73
N GLU A 80 -1.60 -9.19 4.50
CA GLU A 80 -1.21 -10.58 4.27
C GLU A 80 -2.43 -11.52 4.30
N ARG A 81 -3.37 -11.32 5.23
CA ARG A 81 -4.64 -12.04 5.26
C ARG A 81 -5.48 -11.82 4.01
N THR A 82 -5.50 -10.59 3.48
CA THR A 82 -6.24 -10.29 2.25
C THR A 82 -5.64 -11.03 1.05
N PHE A 83 -4.31 -11.09 0.96
CA PHE A 83 -3.62 -11.90 -0.05
C PHE A 83 -3.84 -13.40 0.15
N ALA A 84 -3.86 -13.90 1.39
CA ALA A 84 -4.16 -15.29 1.67
C ALA A 84 -5.57 -15.69 1.22
N TRP A 85 -6.56 -14.79 1.29
CA TRP A 85 -7.89 -15.03 0.70
C TRP A 85 -7.85 -15.11 -0.81
N PHE A 86 -7.03 -14.29 -1.48
CA PHE A 86 -6.84 -14.39 -2.93
C PHE A 86 -6.20 -15.71 -3.33
N ASP A 87 -5.33 -16.26 -2.50
CA ASP A 87 -4.70 -17.57 -2.75
C ASP A 87 -5.69 -18.74 -2.68
N ASN A 88 -6.91 -18.54 -2.16
CA ASN A 88 -7.96 -19.57 -2.21
C ASN A 88 -8.74 -19.57 -3.56
N HIS A 89 -8.48 -18.60 -4.43
CA HIS A 89 -9.12 -18.51 -5.74
C HIS A 89 -8.14 -18.94 -6.84
N ARG A 90 -8.44 -20.03 -7.56
CA ARG A 90 -7.56 -20.67 -8.57
C ARG A 90 -6.88 -19.72 -9.57
N ARG A 91 -7.54 -18.61 -9.95
CA ARG A 91 -7.01 -17.63 -10.91
C ARG A 91 -6.08 -16.58 -10.30
N LEU A 92 -6.09 -16.45 -8.97
CA LEU A 92 -5.31 -15.50 -8.19
C LEU A 92 -4.21 -16.19 -7.36
N CYS A 93 -4.26 -17.53 -7.24
CA CYS A 93 -3.16 -18.32 -6.70
C CYS A 93 -1.87 -18.03 -7.46
N ARG A 94 -0.76 -17.92 -6.73
CA ARG A 94 0.57 -17.80 -7.36
C ARG A 94 0.87 -19.07 -8.15
N ILE A 95 0.84 -19.00 -9.47
CA ILE A 95 1.45 -20.01 -10.32
C ILE A 95 2.95 -19.71 -10.27
N TYR A 96 3.65 -20.43 -9.38
CA TYR A 96 5.11 -20.50 -9.35
C TYR A 96 5.62 -21.30 -10.55
#